data_AF-A0A915XXM9-F1
#
_entry.id   AF-A0A915XXM9-F1
#
_cell.length_a   1.000
_cell.length_b   1.000
_cell.length_c   1.000
_cell.angle_alpha   90.00
_cell.angle_beta   90.00
_cell.angle_gamma   90.00
#
_symmetry.space_group_name_H-M   'P 1'
#
loop_
_entity.id
_entity.type
_entity.pdbx_description
1 polymer ?
#
loop_
_entity_poly.entity_id
_entity_poly.type
_entity_poly.pdbx_seq_one_letter_code
_entity_poly.pdbx_strand_id
1 'polypeptide(L)' 'MRTLTVRRHKLREAIRKYPRLVEDLVEARKQGVSYSELAFMVYDLTGIRVTPYAVREWMLELEAESKI' A
#
# COMPACT_ATOMS: atom_id res chain seq x y z
N MET A 1 -1.80 15.30 -16.75
CA MET A 1 -1.37 14.13 -15.94
C MET A 1 -2.48 13.78 -14.94
N ARG A 2 -3.21 12.67 -15.16
CA ARG A 2 -4.36 12.22 -14.31
C ARG A 2 -4.31 10.73 -13.99
N THR A 3 -3.15 10.09 -14.15
CA THR A 3 -3.00 8.62 -14.07
C THR A 3 -2.66 8.12 -12.67
N LEU A 4 -2.10 8.99 -11.81
CA LEU A 4 -1.71 8.66 -10.44
C LEU A 4 -2.92 8.40 -9.52
N THR A 5 -3.98 9.19 -9.69
CA THR A 5 -5.19 9.12 -8.85
C THR A 5 -5.92 7.79 -8.97
N VAL A 6 -5.92 7.17 -10.16
CA VAL A 6 -6.61 5.89 -10.43
C VAL A 6 -5.94 4.72 -9.69
N ARG A 7 -4.61 4.75 -9.54
CA ARG A 7 -3.86 3.69 -8.85
C ARG A 7 -3.94 3.82 -7.32
N ARG A 8 -3.97 5.06 -6.83
CA ARG A 8 -4.12 5.38 -5.40
C ARG A 8 -5.51 5.02 -4.85
N HIS A 9 -6.57 5.28 -5.62
CA HIS A 9 -7.93 4.93 -5.22
C HIS A 9 -8.07 3.43 -4.95
N LYS A 10 -7.50 2.59 -5.82
CA LYS A 10 -7.53 1.13 -5.69
C LYS A 10 -6.86 0.62 -4.41
N LEU A 11 -5.73 1.22 -4.01
CA LEU A 11 -5.05 0.85 -2.76
C LEU A 11 -5.90 1.23 -1.54
N ARG A 12 -6.50 2.43 -1.53
CA ARG A 12 -7.42 2.84 -0.45
C ARG A 12 -8.67 1.96 -0.39
N GLU A 13 -9.20 1.54 -1.53
CA GLU A 13 -10.32 0.57 -1.57
C GLU A 13 -9.92 -0.79 -0.99
N ALA A 14 -8.71 -1.28 -1.32
CA ALA A 14 -8.17 -2.52 -0.76
C ALA A 14 -8.07 -2.43 0.76
N ILE A 15 -7.47 -1.34 1.28
CA ILE A 15 -7.31 -1.11 2.71
C ILE A 15 -8.65 -0.99 3.44
N ARG A 16 -9.63 -0.29 2.84
CA ARG A 16 -10.97 -0.18 3.42
C ARG A 16 -11.67 -1.54 3.56
N LYS A 17 -11.46 -2.45 2.61
CA LYS A 17 -12.05 -3.79 2.63
C LYS A 17 -11.26 -4.74 3.54
N TYR A 18 -9.96 -4.54 3.65
CA TYR A 18 -9.03 -5.41 4.39
C TYR A 18 -8.22 -4.57 5.39
N PRO A 19 -8.76 -4.24 6.58
CA PRO A 19 -8.08 -3.37 7.53
C PRO A 19 -6.75 -3.97 8.03
N ARG A 20 -6.67 -5.30 8.15
CA ARG A 20 -5.44 -6.03 8.53
C ARG A 20 -4.31 -5.89 7.51
N LEU A 21 -4.63 -5.61 6.24
CA LEU A 21 -3.64 -5.41 5.18
C LEU A 21 -2.67 -4.28 5.54
N VAL A 22 -3.13 -3.24 6.26
CA VAL A 22 -2.26 -2.15 6.69
C VAL A 22 -1.20 -2.65 7.65
N GLU A 23 -1.60 -3.45 8.63
CA GLU A 23 -0.71 -4.03 9.64
C GLU A 23 0.30 -4.97 8.98
N ASP A 24 -0.16 -5.86 8.09
CA ASP A 24 0.68 -6.78 7.32
C ASP A 24 1.72 -6.02 6.49
N LEU A 25 1.31 -4.99 5.76
CA LEU A 25 2.22 -4.20 4.92
C LEU A 25 3.24 -3.41 5.76
N VAL A 26 2.80 -2.81 6.87
CA VAL A 26 3.69 -2.08 7.79
C VAL A 26 4.69 -3.02 8.44
N GLU A 27 4.26 -4.21 8.89
CA GLU A 27 5.14 -5.21 9.47
C GLU A 27 6.16 -5.71 8.46
N ALA A 28 5.74 -6.07 7.24
CA ALA A 28 6.66 -6.48 6.19
C ALA A 28 7.64 -5.35 5.83
N ARG A 29 7.18 -4.09 5.82
CA ARG A 29 8.07 -2.95 5.61
C ARG A 29 9.13 -2.82 6.69
N LYS A 30 8.77 -3.04 7.97
CA LYS A 30 9.72 -3.06 9.10
C LYS A 30 10.73 -4.21 8.99
N GLN A 31 10.33 -5.34 8.40
CA GLN A 31 11.23 -6.45 8.09
C GLN A 31 12.17 -6.17 6.90
N GLY A 32 12.06 -5.00 6.26
CA GLY A 32 12.93 -4.60 5.15
C GLY A 32 12.39 -4.98 3.77
N VAL A 33 11.16 -5.48 3.67
CA VAL A 33 10.54 -5.86 2.40
C VAL A 33 10.45 -4.67 1.44
N SER A 34 10.72 -4.92 0.16
CA SER A 34 10.74 -3.90 -0.88
C SER A 34 9.32 -3.44 -1.25
N TYR A 35 9.16 -2.20 -1.74
CA TYR A 35 7.86 -1.72 -2.20
C TYR A 35 7.27 -2.54 -3.36
N SER A 36 8.12 -3.22 -4.14
CA SER A 36 7.68 -4.12 -5.20
C SER A 36 7.03 -5.38 -4.65
N GLU A 37 7.62 -5.95 -3.61
CA GLU A 37 7.06 -7.12 -2.92
C GLU A 37 5.81 -6.75 -2.15
N LEU A 38 5.76 -5.60 -1.50
CA LEU A 38 4.54 -5.09 -0.86
C LEU A 38 3.39 -4.95 -1.87
N ALA A 39 3.67 -4.46 -3.08
CA ALA A 39 2.66 -4.40 -4.14
C ALA A 39 2.18 -5.78 -4.58
N PHE A 40 3.07 -6.79 -4.56
CA PHE A 40 2.71 -8.17 -4.82
C PHE A 40 1.83 -8.75 -3.70
N MET A 41 2.17 -8.49 -2.42
CA MET A 41 1.36 -8.90 -1.27
C MET A 41 -0.05 -8.31 -1.31
N VAL A 42 -0.19 -7.02 -1.68
CA VAL A 42 -1.51 -6.41 -1.89
C VAL A 42 -2.31 -7.18 -2.94
N TYR A 43 -1.67 -7.53 -4.06
CA TYR A 43 -2.32 -8.28 -5.11
C TYR A 43 -2.70 -9.70 -4.67
N ASP A 44 -1.82 -10.40 -3.97
CA ASP A 44 -2.05 -11.76 -3.46
C ASP A 44 -3.22 -11.82 -2.47
N LEU A 45 -3.26 -10.89 -1.51
CA LEU A 45 -4.27 -10.87 -0.45
C LEU A 45 -5.63 -10.31 -0.90
N THR A 46 -5.64 -9.39 -1.88
CA THR A 46 -6.87 -8.65 -2.25
C THR A 46 -7.31 -8.82 -3.69
N GLY A 47 -6.48 -9.43 -4.55
CA GLY A 47 -6.67 -9.48 -6.00
C GLY A 47 -6.49 -8.14 -6.71
N ILE A 48 -6.15 -7.06 -6.00
CA ILE A 48 -6.07 -5.70 -6.55
C ILE A 48 -4.63 -5.41 -7.00
N ARG A 49 -4.46 -5.18 -8.31
CA ARG A 49 -3.16 -4.76 -8.85
C ARG A 49 -2.88 -3.30 -8.52
N VAL A 50 -1.83 -3.08 -7.75
CA VAL A 50 -1.27 -1.76 -7.43
C VAL A 50 0.17 -1.67 -7.93
N THR A 51 0.65 -0.46 -8.15
CA THR A 51 2.06 -0.26 -8.50
C THR A 51 2.91 -0.04 -7.26
N PRO A 52 4.18 -0.47 -7.26
CA PRO A 52 5.11 -0.25 -6.14
C PRO A 52 5.19 1.23 -5.72
N TYR A 53 5.14 2.14 -6.70
CA TYR A 53 5.10 3.59 -6.47
C TYR A 53 3.88 4.04 -5.64
N ALA A 54 2.71 3.45 -5.88
CA ALA A 54 1.49 3.81 -5.16
C ALA A 54 1.54 3.32 -3.70
N VAL A 55 2.16 2.15 -3.47
CA VAL A 55 2.41 1.63 -2.12
C VAL A 55 3.40 2.54 -1.38
N ARG A 56 4.46 2.98 -2.05
CA ARG A 56 5.44 3.92 -1.48
C ARG A 56 4.78 5.25 -1.10
N GLU A 57 4.02 5.87 -2.00
CA GLU A 57 3.33 7.13 -1.69
C GLU A 57 2.40 6.98 -0.49
N TRP A 58 1.59 5.92 -0.47
CA TRP A 58 0.68 5.67 0.64
C TRP A 58 1.40 5.44 1.97
N MET A 59 2.52 4.70 1.98
CA MET A 59 3.31 4.52 3.20
C MET A 59 3.92 5.81 3.70
N LEU A 60 4.45 6.66 2.79
CA LEU A 60 4.99 7.97 3.17
C LEU A 60 3.90 8.88 3.76
N GLU A 61 2.67 8.81 3.22
CA GLU A 61 1.52 9.52 3.79
C GLU A 61 1.17 8.98 5.18
N LEU A 62 1.14 7.66 5.37
CA LEU A 62 0.94 7.07 6.69
C LEU A 62 1.99 7.53 7.70
N GLU A 63 3.27 7.53 7.34
CA GLU A 63 4.35 8.01 8.21
C GLU A 63 4.16 9.49 8.56
N ALA A 64 3.74 10.32 7.60
CA ALA A 64 3.45 11.73 7.82
C ALA A 64 2.20 11.97 8.69
N GLU A 65 1.16 11.16 8.55
CA GLU A 65 -0.08 11.23 9.33
C GLU A 65 0.11 10.65 10.75
N SER A 66 0.96 9.64 10.92
CA SER A 66 1.16 8.96 12.20
C SER A 66 2.03 9.70 13.20
N LYS A 67 2.76 10.75 12.82
CA LYS A 67 3.62 11.57 13.71
C LYS A 67 4.36 10.72 14.76
N ILE A 68 4.98 9.63 14.31
CA ILE A 68 5.99 8.87 15.08
C ILE A 68 7.33 9.54 14.81
#